data_AF-A0A2A9PHP5-F1
#
_entry.id   AF-A0A2A9PHP5-F1
#
_cell.length_a   1.000
_cell.length_b   1.000
_cell.length_c   1.000
_cell.angle_alpha   90.00
_cell.angle_beta   90.00
_cell.angle_gamma   90.00
#
_symmetry.space_group_name_H-M   'P 1'
#
loop_
_entity.id
_entity.type
_entity.pdbx_description
1 polymer ?
#
loop_
_entity_poly.entity_id
_entity_poly.type
_entity_poly.pdbx_seq_one_letter_code
_entity_poly.pdbx_strand_id
1 'polypeptide(L)'
;MRANPSPRRRARHGWAGSGNSTSRRLDPSQGRIPAYIAIRAPRIPSTPAMILGPVSASDCLVFCILLAPQLIWHVGLVRTTCVVLKALPFLLLQLPLDLVRHRLWLPASSTLAFARESSTFEYVVSRCVRYSFKHIPPEVARVFFFKMICLPYLRWRMLRHGLVECPVHWYEHVHREGDTAVEGLWVRHDPNRSPDLVIYYIHGGGFSMGSSYFYLEFLMAWVHLLLDAGFENPAVFAPNYTLVPEAGYPTQLFDVVCGYDHVLQVAGDASRVCVAGDSAGSTLALGLLLKIGAQAQESCGLGIRMDASPVRPVPLMAALISPWVKLKSDAHYPSEMDYLDPQTLWKYAHAYAGESMLNQYPASPGSCTDDKLWKAAAPQCGYIVVFGEVEVFAPDIESFISCQARNGVDVKTLRFDGGIHAWPVASLFISRTVDRRLQGLRYLAGQISRLAKSDAAVVSGAAKEALRLDQVDRHALAE
;
A
#
# COMPACT_ATOMS: atom_id res chain seq x y z
N MET A 1 11.24 -17.60 -75.98
CA MET A 1 9.77 -17.68 -76.11
C MET A 1 9.18 -16.59 -75.21
N ARG A 2 8.92 -15.40 -75.77
CA ARG A 2 7.59 -14.78 -75.99
C ARG A 2 6.73 -14.70 -74.72
N ALA A 3 6.07 -13.60 -74.34
CA ALA A 3 6.08 -12.17 -74.63
C ALA A 3 4.97 -11.60 -73.72
N ASN A 4 5.16 -10.39 -73.17
CA ASN A 4 4.08 -9.54 -72.62
C ASN A 4 3.07 -9.22 -73.75
N PRO A 5 1.79 -8.83 -73.50
CA PRO A 5 1.52 -7.44 -73.12
C PRO A 5 0.18 -7.14 -72.36
N SER A 6 0.10 -5.91 -71.86
CA SER A 6 -1.12 -5.15 -71.49
C SER A 6 -2.13 -4.96 -72.65
N PRO A 7 -3.38 -4.49 -72.38
CA PRO A 7 -3.74 -3.09 -72.71
C PRO A 7 -4.73 -2.45 -71.67
N ARG A 8 -4.67 -1.17 -71.26
CA ARG A 8 -4.92 0.16 -71.90
C ARG A 8 -6.40 0.53 -72.23
N ARG A 9 -6.81 1.72 -71.68
CA ARG A 9 -7.82 2.73 -72.14
C ARG A 9 -9.28 2.58 -71.61
N ARG A 10 -10.09 3.62 -71.31
CA ARG A 10 -10.05 5.11 -71.51
C ARG A 10 -11.23 5.81 -70.74
N ALA A 11 -11.04 7.09 -70.36
CA ALA A 11 -11.95 8.27 -70.44
C ALA A 11 -13.31 8.26 -69.67
N ARG A 12 -13.94 9.36 -69.18
CA ARG A 12 -13.77 10.84 -69.17
C ARG A 12 -14.89 11.47 -68.30
N HIS A 13 -14.78 12.80 -68.05
CA HIS A 13 -15.72 13.79 -67.45
C HIS A 13 -15.46 14.09 -65.96
N GLY A 14 -15.18 15.30 -65.49
CA GLY A 14 -15.20 16.65 -66.09
C GLY A 14 -16.18 17.57 -65.34
N TRP A 15 -15.65 18.62 -64.70
CA TRP A 15 -16.21 19.94 -64.30
C TRP A 15 -15.45 20.40 -63.04
N ALA A 16 -14.58 21.42 -62.99
CA ALA A 16 -14.55 22.81 -63.50
C ALA A 16 -15.47 23.78 -62.75
N GLY A 17 -14.86 24.80 -62.13
CA GLY A 17 -15.46 25.98 -61.49
C GLY A 17 -14.52 26.55 -60.42
N SER A 18 -13.44 27.26 -60.80
CA SER A 18 -13.30 28.75 -60.71
C SER A 18 -13.71 29.30 -59.32
N GLY A 19 -12.83 29.81 -58.46
CA GLY A 19 -11.80 30.81 -58.73
C GLY A 19 -12.33 32.19 -58.34
N ASN A 20 -11.96 32.70 -57.17
CA ASN A 20 -11.52 34.09 -57.04
C ASN A 20 -10.87 34.37 -55.68
N SER A 21 -9.66 34.89 -55.76
CA SER A 21 -8.91 35.52 -54.68
C SER A 21 -9.40 36.95 -54.49
N THR A 22 -9.50 37.41 -53.25
CA THR A 22 -9.21 38.80 -52.88
C THR A 22 -8.75 38.82 -51.44
N SER A 23 -7.51 39.25 -51.24
CA SER A 23 -6.97 39.61 -49.93
C SER A 23 -7.54 40.97 -49.52
N ARG A 24 -7.88 41.14 -48.23
CA ARG A 24 -7.76 42.43 -47.53
C ARG A 24 -7.88 42.25 -46.01
N ARG A 25 -6.74 42.49 -45.37
CA ARG A 25 -6.49 43.16 -44.07
C ARG A 25 -7.06 42.55 -42.78
N LEU A 26 -6.12 42.17 -41.91
CA LEU A 26 -6.23 42.09 -40.46
C LEU A 26 -6.51 43.48 -39.87
N ASP A 27 -7.44 43.54 -38.91
CA ASP A 27 -7.35 44.42 -37.72
C ASP A 27 -8.10 43.72 -36.55
N PRO A 28 -7.54 43.61 -35.34
CA PRO A 28 -8.03 42.74 -34.28
C PRO A 28 -8.74 43.54 -33.18
N SER A 29 -10.02 43.28 -32.90
CA SER A 29 -10.56 43.47 -31.55
C SER A 29 -11.97 42.89 -31.41
N GLN A 30 -12.19 42.22 -30.27
CA GLN A 30 -13.46 41.83 -29.67
C GLN A 30 -14.21 40.67 -30.38
N GLY A 31 -14.50 39.52 -29.78
CA GLY A 31 -14.54 39.14 -28.37
C GLY A 31 -15.84 38.36 -28.12
N ARG A 32 -15.70 37.10 -27.67
CA ARG A 32 -16.71 36.14 -27.15
C ARG A 32 -17.27 35.10 -28.14
N ILE A 33 -16.75 33.87 -28.01
CA ILE A 33 -17.33 32.62 -28.49
C ILE A 33 -18.11 31.99 -27.31
N PRO A 34 -19.33 31.43 -27.52
CA PRO A 34 -20.16 30.90 -26.44
C PRO A 34 -19.73 29.52 -25.94
N ALA A 35 -20.11 29.24 -24.69
CA ALA A 35 -19.74 28.10 -23.86
C ALA A 35 -19.97 26.72 -24.50
N TYR A 36 -19.00 25.83 -24.28
CA TYR A 36 -19.05 24.41 -24.62
C TYR A 36 -20.22 23.69 -23.92
N ILE A 37 -21.01 22.96 -24.70
CA ILE A 37 -22.00 22.01 -24.23
C ILE A 37 -21.25 20.81 -23.63
N ALA A 38 -21.35 20.64 -22.32
CA ALA A 38 -20.81 19.48 -21.61
C ALA A 38 -21.66 18.25 -21.90
N ILE A 39 -21.11 17.30 -22.67
CA ILE A 39 -21.70 15.97 -22.88
C ILE A 39 -21.54 15.21 -21.56
N ARG A 40 -22.66 14.99 -20.85
CA ARG A 40 -22.71 14.14 -19.65
C ARG A 40 -22.40 12.69 -20.03
N ALA A 41 -21.30 12.15 -19.51
CA ALA A 41 -21.05 10.72 -19.50
C ALA A 41 -22.17 9.98 -18.75
N PRO A 42 -22.54 8.75 -19.16
CA PRO A 42 -23.59 7.98 -18.51
C PRO A 42 -23.20 7.69 -17.05
N ARG A 43 -24.11 8.01 -16.12
CA ARG A 43 -23.98 7.66 -14.70
C ARG A 43 -24.13 6.15 -14.54
N ILE A 44 -23.01 5.47 -14.32
CA ILE A 44 -22.99 4.15 -13.68
C ILE A 44 -23.65 4.32 -12.30
N PRO A 45 -24.54 3.41 -11.84
CA PRO A 45 -25.14 3.51 -10.52
C PRO A 45 -24.03 3.66 -9.48
N SER A 46 -24.06 4.73 -8.70
CA SER A 46 -23.10 4.95 -7.61
C SER A 46 -23.18 3.77 -6.66
N THR A 47 -22.15 2.92 -6.67
CA THR A 47 -21.93 1.95 -5.59
C THR A 47 -22.00 2.73 -4.27
N PRO A 48 -22.71 2.23 -3.25
CA PRO A 48 -22.71 2.88 -1.93
C PRO A 48 -21.26 3.07 -1.51
N ALA A 49 -20.90 4.28 -1.08
CA ALA A 49 -19.52 4.66 -0.78
C ALA A 49 -18.91 3.61 0.16
N MET A 50 -17.88 2.91 -0.33
CA MET A 50 -17.33 1.69 0.30
C MET A 50 -16.44 1.98 1.51
N ILE A 51 -16.51 3.21 2.02
CA ILE A 51 -15.61 3.76 3.01
C ILE A 51 -16.41 3.96 4.28
N LEU A 52 -16.23 3.06 5.25
CA LEU A 52 -16.85 3.18 6.57
C LEU A 52 -16.39 4.47 7.24
N GLY A 53 -17.11 4.98 8.24
CA GLY A 53 -16.73 6.15 9.05
C GLY A 53 -15.59 5.84 10.05
N PRO A 54 -15.07 6.84 10.78
CA PRO A 54 -14.00 6.61 11.75
C PRO A 54 -14.43 5.65 12.86
N VAL A 55 -13.44 5.03 13.50
CA VAL A 55 -13.62 4.25 14.74
C VAL A 55 -14.19 5.16 15.82
N SER A 56 -15.21 4.64 16.49
CA SER A 56 -15.95 5.31 17.56
C SER A 56 -15.77 4.58 18.89
N ALA A 57 -16.18 5.20 20.00
CA ALA A 57 -16.15 4.55 21.30
C ALA A 57 -16.97 3.25 21.35
N SER A 58 -18.10 3.18 20.63
CA SER A 58 -18.89 1.94 20.52
C SER A 58 -18.14 0.83 19.78
N ASP A 59 -17.32 1.18 18.78
CA ASP A 59 -16.50 0.19 18.09
C ASP A 59 -15.43 -0.36 19.03
N CYS A 60 -14.77 0.50 19.81
CA CYS A 60 -13.81 0.07 20.82
C CYS A 60 -14.45 -0.89 21.84
N LEU A 61 -15.67 -0.59 22.31
CA LEU A 61 -16.39 -1.46 23.23
C LEU A 61 -16.69 -2.83 22.61
N VAL A 62 -17.25 -2.85 21.39
CA VAL A 62 -17.55 -4.12 20.69
C VAL A 62 -16.27 -4.91 20.42
N PHE A 63 -15.19 -4.26 20.02
CA PHE A 63 -13.89 -4.90 19.86
C PHE A 63 -13.42 -5.55 21.16
N CYS A 64 -13.51 -4.86 22.30
CA CYS A 64 -13.17 -5.42 23.61
C CYS A 64 -14.05 -6.62 23.99
N ILE A 65 -15.36 -6.57 23.70
CA ILE A 65 -16.29 -7.67 23.95
C ILE A 65 -15.93 -8.91 23.12
N LEU A 66 -15.58 -8.72 21.85
CA LEU A 66 -15.15 -9.81 20.95
C LEU A 66 -13.79 -10.38 21.35
N LEU A 67 -12.89 -9.52 21.80
CA LEU A 67 -11.53 -9.87 22.17
C LEU A 67 -11.42 -10.63 23.49
N ALA A 68 -12.14 -10.20 24.53
CA ALA A 68 -12.02 -10.76 25.88
C ALA A 68 -12.13 -12.31 25.94
N PRO A 69 -13.14 -12.96 25.34
CA PRO A 69 -13.23 -14.42 25.36
C PRO A 69 -12.08 -15.09 24.57
N GLN A 70 -11.62 -14.46 23.49
CA GLN A 70 -10.53 -15.00 22.66
C GLN A 70 -9.19 -14.92 23.38
N LEU A 71 -8.93 -13.86 24.15
CA LEU A 71 -7.75 -13.79 25.02
C LEU A 71 -7.78 -14.91 26.06
N ILE A 72 -8.92 -15.12 26.73
CA ILE A 72 -9.05 -16.20 27.73
C ILE A 72 -8.81 -17.57 27.06
N TRP A 73 -9.36 -17.80 25.87
CA TRP A 73 -9.24 -19.07 25.15
C TRP A 73 -7.82 -19.35 24.66
N HIS A 74 -7.16 -18.38 24.02
CA HIS A 74 -5.87 -18.58 23.36
C HIS A 74 -4.65 -18.28 24.24
N VAL A 75 -4.78 -17.35 25.20
CA VAL A 75 -3.68 -16.92 26.07
C VAL A 75 -3.81 -17.53 27.48
N GLY A 76 -5.04 -17.85 27.90
CA GLY A 76 -5.37 -18.34 29.22
C GLY A 76 -5.78 -17.23 30.19
N LEU A 77 -6.67 -17.56 31.13
CA LEU A 77 -7.26 -16.61 32.07
C LEU A 77 -6.20 -15.90 32.94
N VAL A 78 -5.29 -16.65 33.57
CA VAL A 78 -4.28 -16.09 34.49
C VAL A 78 -3.39 -15.09 33.77
N ARG A 79 -2.87 -15.48 32.61
CA ARG A 79 -1.95 -14.65 31.83
C ARG A 79 -2.65 -13.41 31.28
N THR A 80 -3.87 -13.55 30.78
CA THR A 80 -4.71 -12.44 30.33
C THR A 80 -4.95 -11.44 31.47
N THR A 81 -5.38 -11.92 32.63
CA THR A 81 -5.61 -11.08 33.82
C THR A 81 -4.32 -10.36 34.23
N CYS A 82 -3.17 -11.03 34.25
CA CYS A 82 -1.89 -10.39 34.54
C CYS A 82 -1.54 -9.25 33.57
N VAL A 83 -1.78 -9.43 32.26
CA VAL A 83 -1.54 -8.36 31.26
C VAL A 83 -2.50 -7.19 31.47
N VAL A 84 -3.79 -7.47 31.69
CA VAL A 84 -4.79 -6.43 31.96
C VAL A 84 -4.44 -5.64 33.22
N LEU A 85 -4.12 -6.33 34.32
CA LEU A 85 -3.71 -5.69 35.58
C LEU A 85 -2.47 -4.81 35.42
N LYS A 86 -1.50 -5.21 34.59
CA LYS A 86 -0.33 -4.38 34.27
C LYS A 86 -0.69 -3.15 33.43
N ALA A 87 -1.72 -3.23 32.60
CA ALA A 87 -2.22 -2.12 31.79
C ALA A 87 -3.09 -1.13 32.57
N LEU A 88 -3.75 -1.55 33.66
CA LEU A 88 -4.66 -0.71 34.43
C LEU A 88 -4.03 0.61 34.93
N PRO A 89 -2.81 0.64 35.52
CA PRO A 89 -2.19 1.90 35.93
C PRO A 89 -1.99 2.88 34.77
N PHE A 90 -1.67 2.36 33.57
CA PHE A 90 -1.57 3.20 32.39
C PHE A 90 -2.93 3.75 31.98
N LEU A 91 -3.94 2.87 31.82
CA LEU A 91 -5.26 3.24 31.33
C LEU A 91 -6.02 4.18 32.29
N LEU A 92 -5.91 3.95 33.60
CA LEU A 92 -6.70 4.65 34.61
C LEU A 92 -6.02 5.90 35.18
N LEU A 93 -4.68 5.98 35.15
CA LEU A 93 -3.93 7.08 35.75
C LEU A 93 -3.05 7.79 34.74
N GLN A 94 -2.11 7.08 34.11
CA GLN A 94 -1.11 7.73 33.26
C GLN A 94 -1.73 8.38 32.04
N LEU A 95 -2.62 7.68 31.32
CA LEU A 95 -3.23 8.18 30.10
C LEU A 95 -4.15 9.40 30.34
N PRO A 96 -5.04 9.42 31.36
CA PRO A 96 -5.78 10.64 31.70
C PRO A 96 -4.88 11.82 32.11
N LEU A 97 -3.84 11.58 32.90
CA LEU A 97 -2.90 12.62 33.32
C LEU A 97 -2.10 13.17 32.13
N ASP A 98 -1.64 12.29 31.24
CA ASP A 98 -0.94 12.64 30.00
C ASP A 98 -1.83 13.50 29.10
N LEU A 99 -3.11 13.13 28.97
CA LEU A 99 -4.09 13.89 28.21
C LEU A 99 -4.32 15.28 28.80
N VAL A 100 -4.51 15.40 30.12
CA VAL A 100 -4.66 16.71 30.79
C VAL A 100 -3.40 17.56 30.60
N ARG A 101 -2.22 16.98 30.79
CA ARG A 101 -0.94 17.67 30.64
C ARG A 101 -0.77 18.22 29.21
N HIS A 102 -1.03 17.40 28.19
CA HIS A 102 -0.80 17.77 26.80
C HIS A 102 -1.92 18.59 26.16
N ARG A 103 -3.16 18.52 26.67
CA ARG A 103 -4.29 19.29 26.12
C ARG A 103 -4.61 20.57 26.88
N LEU A 104 -4.32 20.63 28.18
CA LEU A 104 -4.77 21.74 29.04
C LEU A 104 -3.62 22.54 29.66
N TRP A 105 -2.42 21.95 29.86
CA TRP A 105 -1.34 22.61 30.61
C TRP A 105 -0.12 23.03 29.79
N LEU A 106 0.27 22.29 28.76
CA LEU A 106 1.43 22.68 27.96
C LEU A 106 1.09 23.87 27.06
N PRO A 107 1.92 24.93 27.04
CA PRO A 107 1.80 25.99 26.04
C PRO A 107 1.82 25.37 24.65
N ALA A 108 1.02 25.93 23.75
CA ALA A 108 0.89 25.38 22.41
C ALA A 108 2.28 25.26 21.73
N SER A 109 3.19 26.23 21.95
CA SER A 109 4.59 26.21 21.48
C SER A 109 5.43 25.02 21.95
N SER A 110 5.07 24.37 23.05
CA SER A 110 5.78 23.23 23.64
C SER A 110 5.12 21.88 23.29
N THR A 111 4.03 21.89 22.53
CA THR A 111 3.28 20.70 22.16
C THR A 111 3.69 20.26 20.76
N LEU A 112 4.01 18.98 20.57
CA LEU A 112 4.41 18.42 19.27
C LEU A 112 3.29 18.59 18.22
N ALA A 113 3.64 18.85 16.96
CA ALA A 113 2.68 19.21 15.89
C ALA A 113 1.51 18.22 15.76
N PHE A 114 1.78 16.92 15.74
CA PHE A 114 0.74 15.89 15.69
C PHE A 114 -0.17 15.88 16.94
N ALA A 115 0.35 16.18 18.14
CA ALA A 115 -0.48 16.25 19.35
C ALA A 115 -1.42 17.47 19.33
N ARG A 116 -1.05 18.54 18.62
CA ARG A 116 -1.88 19.73 18.42
C ARG A 116 -2.98 19.48 17.38
N GLU A 117 -2.63 18.83 16.27
CA GLU A 117 -3.55 18.61 15.14
C GLU A 117 -4.46 17.40 15.30
N SER A 118 -4.02 16.37 16.03
CA SER A 118 -4.83 15.17 16.24
C SER A 118 -6.05 15.47 17.11
N SER A 119 -7.15 14.77 16.85
CA SER A 119 -8.29 14.78 17.77
C SER A 119 -7.94 14.10 19.10
N THR A 120 -8.70 14.40 20.16
CA THR A 120 -8.54 13.72 21.47
C THR A 120 -8.61 12.20 21.33
N PHE A 121 -9.50 11.70 20.48
CA PHE A 121 -9.66 10.27 20.23
C PHE A 121 -8.43 9.68 19.53
N GLU A 122 -7.96 10.31 18.45
CA GLU A 122 -6.75 9.89 17.72
C GLU A 122 -5.53 9.85 18.63
N TYR A 123 -5.37 10.87 19.48
CA TYR A 123 -4.30 10.92 20.47
C TYR A 123 -4.39 9.76 21.46
N VAL A 124 -5.56 9.55 22.07
CA VAL A 124 -5.78 8.43 23.01
C VAL A 124 -5.48 7.08 22.37
N VAL A 125 -5.98 6.83 21.15
CA VAL A 125 -5.72 5.58 20.42
C VAL A 125 -4.23 5.41 20.15
N SER A 126 -3.55 6.46 19.66
CA SER A 126 -2.10 6.43 19.42
C SER A 126 -1.31 6.08 20.69
N ARG A 127 -1.65 6.69 21.84
CA ARG A 127 -1.01 6.37 23.13
C ARG A 127 -1.28 4.94 23.59
N CYS A 128 -2.50 4.43 23.40
CA CYS A 128 -2.83 3.04 23.69
C CYS A 128 -2.05 2.06 22.80
N VAL A 129 -1.91 2.36 21.50
CA VAL A 129 -1.13 1.54 20.56
C VAL A 129 0.34 1.55 20.96
N ARG A 130 0.91 2.72 21.29
CA ARG A 130 2.30 2.82 21.79
C ARG A 130 2.52 2.00 23.06
N TYR A 131 1.59 2.07 24.02
CA TYR A 131 1.66 1.24 25.23
C TYR A 131 1.62 -0.24 24.88
N SER A 132 0.69 -0.64 24.00
CA SER A 132 0.54 -2.02 23.53
C SER A 132 1.84 -2.54 22.91
N PHE A 133 2.42 -1.82 21.96
CA PHE A 133 3.67 -2.21 21.31
C PHE A 133 4.82 -2.37 22.31
N LYS A 134 4.92 -1.47 23.29
CA LYS A 134 6.03 -1.50 24.25
C LYS A 134 5.90 -2.57 25.34
N HIS A 135 4.67 -2.86 25.79
CA HIS A 135 4.44 -3.61 27.02
C HIS A 135 3.64 -4.91 26.86
N ILE A 136 2.85 -5.05 25.79
CA ILE A 136 2.05 -6.26 25.56
C ILE A 136 2.89 -7.27 24.77
N PRO A 137 3.07 -8.50 25.27
CA PRO A 137 3.83 -9.53 24.55
C PRO A 137 3.19 -9.86 23.19
N PRO A 138 3.98 -10.13 22.13
CA PRO A 138 3.47 -10.42 20.78
C PRO A 138 2.46 -11.56 20.74
N GLU A 139 2.67 -12.59 21.55
CA GLU A 139 1.78 -13.75 21.68
C GLU A 139 0.39 -13.41 22.25
N VAL A 140 0.27 -12.29 22.96
CA VAL A 140 -1.02 -11.74 23.40
C VAL A 140 -1.56 -10.81 22.34
N ALA A 141 -0.70 -9.94 21.80
CA ALA A 141 -1.10 -8.94 20.81
C ALA A 141 -1.56 -9.57 19.48
N ARG A 142 -1.01 -10.72 19.07
CA ARG A 142 -1.47 -11.46 17.87
C ARG A 142 -2.95 -11.81 17.89
N VAL A 143 -3.55 -12.01 19.07
CA VAL A 143 -4.97 -12.36 19.21
C VAL A 143 -5.86 -11.25 18.68
N PHE A 144 -5.45 -9.98 18.80
CA PHE A 144 -6.19 -8.83 18.26
C PHE A 144 -6.47 -8.93 16.75
N PHE A 145 -5.65 -9.72 16.02
CA PHE A 145 -5.68 -9.85 14.57
C PHE A 145 -6.33 -11.15 14.09
N PHE A 146 -6.93 -11.94 14.99
CA PHE A 146 -7.54 -13.21 14.60
C PHE A 146 -8.84 -13.00 13.80
N LYS A 147 -9.05 -13.89 12.82
CA LYS A 147 -10.28 -13.96 12.00
C LYS A 147 -11.56 -13.87 12.83
N MET A 148 -11.60 -14.58 13.95
CA MET A 148 -12.75 -14.65 14.86
C MET A 148 -13.09 -13.32 15.56
N ILE A 149 -12.16 -12.36 15.56
CA ILE A 149 -12.36 -11.00 16.07
C ILE A 149 -12.59 -10.05 14.90
N CYS A 150 -11.69 -10.08 13.91
CA CYS A 150 -11.70 -9.12 12.81
C CYS A 150 -12.97 -9.20 11.96
N LEU A 151 -13.46 -10.40 11.63
CA LEU A 151 -14.65 -10.52 10.78
C LEU A 151 -15.94 -10.08 11.49
N PRO A 152 -16.26 -10.51 12.73
CA PRO A 152 -17.41 -9.98 13.45
C PRO A 152 -17.29 -8.48 13.73
N TYR A 153 -16.09 -7.98 14.00
CA TYR A 153 -15.83 -6.55 14.19
C TYR A 153 -16.11 -5.74 12.92
N LEU A 154 -15.65 -6.22 11.76
CA LEU A 154 -15.96 -5.60 10.47
C LEU A 154 -17.47 -5.60 10.20
N ARG A 155 -18.16 -6.72 10.45
CA ARG A 155 -19.62 -6.81 10.32
C ARG A 155 -20.33 -5.79 11.22
N TRP A 156 -19.90 -5.65 12.47
CA TRP A 156 -20.42 -4.61 13.36
C TRP A 156 -20.21 -3.22 12.78
N ARG A 157 -19.01 -2.90 12.31
CA ARG A 157 -18.72 -1.60 11.70
C ARG A 157 -19.58 -1.37 10.46
N MET A 158 -19.76 -2.36 9.60
CA MET A 158 -20.65 -2.27 8.44
C MET A 158 -22.10 -1.98 8.85
N LEU A 159 -22.64 -2.73 9.81
CA LEU A 159 -24.01 -2.55 10.34
C LEU A 159 -24.20 -1.15 10.93
N ARG A 160 -23.22 -0.64 11.68
CA ARG A 160 -23.23 0.72 12.23
C ARG A 160 -23.31 1.80 11.15
N HIS A 161 -22.86 1.51 9.93
CA HIS A 161 -22.94 2.39 8.77
C HIS A 161 -24.07 2.02 7.80
N GLY A 162 -25.02 1.17 8.22
CA GLY A 162 -26.18 0.79 7.42
C GLY A 162 -25.89 -0.22 6.31
N LEU A 163 -24.73 -0.87 6.32
CA LEU A 163 -24.35 -1.90 5.36
C LEU A 163 -24.62 -3.30 5.94
N VAL A 164 -25.59 -4.01 5.37
CA VAL A 164 -25.93 -5.38 5.76
C VAL A 164 -25.10 -6.40 4.97
N GLU A 165 -24.85 -6.11 3.70
CA GLU A 165 -24.03 -6.94 2.80
C GLU A 165 -22.71 -6.26 2.49
N CYS A 166 -21.69 -7.06 2.20
CA CYS A 166 -20.39 -6.56 1.80
C CYS A 166 -20.48 -6.00 0.37
N PRO A 167 -20.12 -4.73 0.12
CA PRO A 167 -20.23 -4.12 -1.21
C PRO A 167 -19.18 -4.64 -2.20
N VAL A 168 -18.20 -5.44 -1.74
CA VAL A 168 -17.15 -6.04 -2.55
C VAL A 168 -17.11 -7.54 -2.29
N HIS A 169 -16.86 -8.32 -3.33
CA HIS A 169 -16.68 -9.75 -3.18
C HIS A 169 -15.31 -10.03 -2.57
N TRP A 170 -15.29 -10.75 -1.46
CA TRP A 170 -14.06 -11.31 -0.92
C TRP A 170 -14.23 -12.79 -0.59
N TYR A 171 -13.14 -13.54 -0.71
CA TYR A 171 -13.11 -14.95 -0.40
C TYR A 171 -11.70 -15.39 0.02
N GLU A 172 -11.66 -16.44 0.84
CA GLU A 172 -10.43 -17.11 1.23
C GLU A 172 -9.95 -17.99 0.07
N HIS A 173 -8.65 -17.99 -0.14
CA HIS A 173 -8.00 -18.83 -1.14
C HIS A 173 -6.74 -19.43 -0.54
N VAL A 174 -6.48 -20.70 -0.87
CA VAL A 174 -5.25 -21.39 -0.52
C VAL A 174 -4.55 -21.77 -1.80
N HIS A 175 -3.39 -21.16 -2.05
CA HIS A 175 -2.52 -21.55 -3.14
C HIS A 175 -1.46 -22.53 -2.63
N ARG A 176 -1.10 -23.52 -3.47
CA ARG A 176 -0.08 -24.51 -3.14
C ARG A 176 0.91 -24.63 -4.28
N GLU A 177 2.19 -24.51 -3.96
CA GLU A 177 3.29 -24.73 -4.89
C GLU A 177 4.35 -25.59 -4.18
N GLY A 178 4.53 -26.83 -4.67
CA GLY A 178 5.37 -27.82 -4.01
C GLY A 178 4.90 -28.08 -2.57
N ASP A 179 5.82 -27.95 -1.62
CA ASP A 179 5.56 -28.11 -0.18
C ASP A 179 5.09 -26.80 0.50
N THR A 180 5.05 -25.68 -0.23
CA THR A 180 4.62 -24.38 0.31
C THR A 180 3.14 -24.15 0.03
N ALA A 181 2.37 -23.81 1.06
CA ALA A 181 0.97 -23.45 0.94
C ALA A 181 0.74 -22.08 1.58
N VAL A 182 0.15 -21.16 0.83
CA VAL A 182 -0.18 -19.82 1.32
C VAL A 182 -1.70 -19.62 1.28
N GLU A 183 -2.27 -19.38 2.45
CA GLU A 183 -3.65 -18.88 2.56
C GLU A 183 -3.65 -17.37 2.35
N GLY A 184 -4.70 -16.83 1.74
CA GLY A 184 -4.88 -15.39 1.62
C GLY A 184 -6.33 -15.01 1.33
N LEU A 185 -6.58 -13.71 1.32
CA LEU A 185 -7.87 -13.13 0.95
C LEU A 185 -7.78 -12.48 -0.42
N TRP A 186 -8.72 -12.84 -1.28
CA TRP A 186 -9.05 -12.04 -2.45
C TRP A 186 -10.12 -11.02 -2.10
N VAL A 187 -9.95 -9.80 -2.59
CA VAL A 187 -10.97 -8.74 -2.59
C VAL A 187 -11.09 -8.25 -4.03
N ARG A 188 -12.24 -8.50 -4.66
CA ARG A 188 -12.44 -8.30 -6.11
C ARG A 188 -13.70 -7.50 -6.37
N HIS A 189 -13.61 -6.55 -7.31
CA HIS A 189 -14.77 -5.83 -7.79
C HIS A 189 -15.77 -6.77 -8.48
N ASP A 190 -15.34 -7.45 -9.56
CA ASP A 190 -16.10 -8.52 -10.22
C ASP A 190 -15.28 -9.82 -10.26
N PRO A 191 -15.68 -10.87 -9.52
CA PRO A 191 -14.95 -12.14 -9.49
C PRO A 191 -15.00 -12.90 -10.82
N ASN A 192 -15.95 -12.59 -11.72
CA ASN A 192 -16.15 -13.31 -12.98
C ASN A 192 -15.32 -12.76 -14.14
N ARG A 193 -14.68 -11.60 -13.98
CA ARG A 193 -13.82 -10.97 -14.98
C ARG A 193 -12.38 -11.04 -14.53
N SER A 194 -11.42 -11.21 -15.44
CA SER A 194 -10.00 -11.08 -15.10
C SER A 194 -9.70 -9.65 -14.62
N PRO A 195 -8.86 -9.48 -13.58
CA PRO A 195 -8.59 -8.16 -13.03
C PRO A 195 -7.67 -7.36 -13.95
N ASP A 196 -7.96 -6.08 -14.19
CA ASP A 196 -7.11 -5.17 -14.97
C ASP A 196 -5.90 -4.65 -14.20
N LEU A 197 -5.99 -4.67 -12.87
CA LEU A 197 -4.87 -4.50 -11.96
C LEU A 197 -5.06 -5.40 -10.73
N VAL A 198 -3.98 -6.03 -10.27
CA VAL A 198 -3.92 -6.72 -8.98
C VAL A 198 -2.93 -6.01 -8.06
N ILE A 199 -3.41 -5.55 -6.91
CA ILE A 199 -2.53 -5.20 -5.78
C ILE A 199 -2.22 -6.49 -5.02
N TYR A 200 -0.95 -6.89 -5.01
CA TYR A 200 -0.47 -7.94 -4.12
C TYR A 200 -0.04 -7.32 -2.80
N TYR A 201 -0.93 -7.29 -1.80
CA TYR A 201 -0.74 -6.53 -0.57
C TYR A 201 -0.21 -7.41 0.57
N ILE A 202 1.02 -7.18 1.00
CA ILE A 202 1.68 -7.89 2.09
C ILE A 202 1.58 -7.04 3.36
N HIS A 203 0.85 -7.55 4.35
CA HIS A 203 0.55 -6.78 5.55
C HIS A 203 1.77 -6.60 6.48
N GLY A 204 1.78 -5.54 7.27
CA GLY A 204 2.73 -5.33 8.36
C GLY A 204 2.37 -6.07 9.65
N GLY A 205 2.98 -5.66 10.76
CA GLY A 205 2.80 -6.30 12.07
C GLY A 205 4.07 -6.92 12.66
N GLY A 206 5.25 -6.48 12.19
CA GLY A 206 6.53 -6.89 12.76
C GLY A 206 6.83 -8.38 12.63
N PHE A 207 6.32 -9.04 11.58
CA PHE A 207 6.44 -10.49 11.31
C PHE A 207 5.77 -11.43 12.34
N SER A 208 5.31 -10.91 13.49
CA SER A 208 4.69 -11.69 14.56
C SER A 208 3.18 -11.47 14.71
N MET A 209 2.64 -10.47 14.03
CA MET A 209 1.24 -10.04 14.15
C MET A 209 0.70 -9.59 12.80
N GLY A 210 -0.60 -9.28 12.76
CA GLY A 210 -1.31 -8.90 11.55
C GLY A 210 -2.04 -10.08 10.91
N SER A 211 -2.99 -9.77 10.05
CA SER A 211 -3.68 -10.75 9.19
C SER A 211 -4.39 -10.02 8.06
N SER A 212 -4.61 -10.70 6.94
CA SER A 212 -5.47 -10.18 5.87
C SER A 212 -6.88 -9.82 6.36
N TYR A 213 -7.39 -10.53 7.37
CA TYR A 213 -8.69 -10.24 8.00
C TYR A 213 -8.72 -8.88 8.70
N PHE A 214 -7.65 -8.51 9.42
CA PHE A 214 -7.54 -7.18 10.04
C PHE A 214 -7.48 -6.08 8.98
N TYR A 215 -6.77 -6.34 7.89
CA TYR A 215 -6.64 -5.39 6.78
C TYR A 215 -7.87 -5.32 5.88
N LEU A 216 -8.89 -6.18 6.03
CA LEU A 216 -9.97 -6.32 5.05
C LEU A 216 -10.70 -5.00 4.73
N GLU A 217 -11.03 -4.17 5.74
CA GLU A 217 -11.61 -2.83 5.51
C GLU A 217 -10.70 -1.93 4.66
N PHE A 218 -9.40 -1.98 4.92
CA PHE A 218 -8.37 -1.24 4.19
C PHE A 218 -8.21 -1.77 2.76
N LEU A 219 -8.24 -3.08 2.54
CA LEU A 219 -8.18 -3.70 1.21
C LEU A 219 -9.43 -3.40 0.37
N MET A 220 -10.61 -3.32 1.00
CA MET A 220 -11.84 -2.87 0.34
C MET A 220 -11.75 -1.40 -0.11
N ALA A 221 -11.16 -0.54 0.73
CA ALA A 221 -10.93 0.86 0.38
C ALA A 221 -9.97 1.00 -0.82
N TRP A 222 -8.96 0.14 -0.94
CA TRP A 222 -8.11 0.05 -2.13
C TRP A 222 -8.91 -0.23 -3.40
N VAL A 223 -9.73 -1.28 -3.42
CA VAL A 223 -10.57 -1.62 -4.59
C VAL A 223 -11.45 -0.43 -4.98
N HIS A 224 -12.08 0.22 -4.00
CA HIS A 224 -12.89 1.40 -4.26
C HIS A 224 -12.12 2.54 -4.91
N LEU A 225 -10.97 2.90 -4.34
CA LEU A 225 -10.19 4.04 -4.80
C LEU A 225 -9.49 3.77 -6.14
N LEU A 226 -9.21 2.50 -6.47
CA LEU A 226 -8.74 2.11 -7.79
C LEU A 226 -9.84 2.24 -8.85
N LEU A 227 -11.09 1.87 -8.53
CA LEU A 227 -12.24 2.13 -9.40
C LEU A 227 -12.37 3.64 -9.66
N ASP A 228 -12.31 4.47 -8.61
CA ASP A 228 -12.36 5.93 -8.72
C ASP A 228 -11.17 6.49 -9.53
N ALA A 229 -10.01 5.84 -9.47
CA ALA A 229 -8.81 6.21 -10.24
C ALA A 229 -8.86 5.74 -11.71
N GLY A 230 -9.93 5.05 -12.12
CA GLY A 230 -10.23 4.68 -13.50
C GLY A 230 -9.82 3.27 -13.91
N PHE A 231 -9.58 2.37 -12.96
CA PHE A 231 -9.51 0.93 -13.24
C PHE A 231 -10.93 0.35 -13.37
N GLU A 232 -11.13 -0.59 -14.29
CA GLU A 232 -12.44 -1.19 -14.57
C GLU A 232 -12.76 -2.40 -13.69
N ASN A 233 -11.75 -3.18 -13.29
CA ASN A 233 -11.93 -4.37 -12.47
C ASN A 233 -10.71 -4.65 -11.57
N PRO A 234 -10.33 -3.71 -10.67
CA PRO A 234 -9.20 -3.91 -9.80
C PRO A 234 -9.48 -5.03 -8.79
N ALA A 235 -8.42 -5.73 -8.40
CA ALA A 235 -8.44 -6.72 -7.34
C ALA A 235 -7.28 -6.53 -6.38
N VAL A 236 -7.44 -7.03 -5.17
CA VAL A 236 -6.40 -7.09 -4.15
C VAL A 236 -6.28 -8.54 -3.67
N PHE A 237 -5.06 -9.05 -3.60
CA PHE A 237 -4.77 -10.30 -2.92
C PHE A 237 -3.84 -10.03 -1.75
N ALA A 238 -4.22 -10.50 -0.56
CA ALA A 238 -3.42 -10.35 0.65
C ALA A 238 -3.14 -11.73 1.28
N PRO A 239 -1.87 -12.18 1.29
CA PRO A 239 -1.51 -13.46 1.89
C PRO A 239 -1.49 -13.35 3.42
N ASN A 240 -1.87 -14.42 4.09
CA ASN A 240 -1.60 -14.68 5.49
C ASN A 240 -0.27 -15.46 5.57
N TYR A 241 0.85 -14.74 5.43
CA TYR A 241 2.17 -15.35 5.53
C TYR A 241 2.45 -15.85 6.97
N THR A 242 3.33 -16.84 7.09
CA THR A 242 3.64 -17.48 8.38
C THR A 242 4.19 -16.47 9.39
N LEU A 243 3.67 -16.45 10.61
CA LEU A 243 4.14 -15.51 11.63
C LEU A 243 5.21 -16.14 12.52
N VAL A 244 6.00 -15.28 13.15
CA VAL A 244 6.82 -15.64 14.31
C VAL A 244 5.88 -15.82 15.53
N PRO A 245 6.09 -16.84 16.38
CA PRO A 245 7.24 -17.73 16.46
C PRO A 245 7.09 -19.06 15.71
N GLU A 246 6.01 -19.27 14.95
CA GLU A 246 5.79 -20.52 14.21
C GLU A 246 6.94 -20.81 13.23
N ALA A 247 7.39 -19.79 12.50
CA ALA A 247 8.62 -19.84 11.72
C ALA A 247 9.27 -18.46 11.58
N GLY A 248 10.58 -18.45 11.37
CA GLY A 248 11.34 -17.26 10.99
C GLY A 248 11.75 -17.30 9.51
N TYR A 249 12.52 -16.29 9.11
CA TYR A 249 13.16 -16.22 7.80
C TYR A 249 13.91 -17.53 7.48
N PRO A 250 13.81 -18.06 6.25
CA PRO A 250 13.20 -17.48 5.05
C PRO A 250 11.72 -17.82 4.81
N THR A 251 11.03 -18.45 5.75
CA THR A 251 9.67 -19.00 5.54
C THR A 251 8.68 -17.96 5.03
N GLN A 252 8.64 -16.78 5.67
CA GLN A 252 7.76 -15.69 5.25
C GLN A 252 8.02 -15.20 3.83
N LEU A 253 9.30 -15.16 3.44
CA LEU A 253 9.67 -14.76 2.08
C LEU A 253 9.18 -15.81 1.08
N PHE A 254 9.26 -17.10 1.40
CA PHE A 254 8.74 -18.17 0.55
C PHE A 254 7.21 -18.16 0.45
N ASP A 255 6.49 -17.91 1.54
CA ASP A 255 5.04 -17.72 1.49
C ASP A 255 4.67 -16.56 0.57
N VAL A 256 5.41 -15.46 0.66
CA VAL A 256 5.19 -14.28 -0.18
C VAL A 256 5.55 -14.53 -1.64
N VAL A 257 6.55 -15.36 -1.93
CA VAL A 257 6.87 -15.78 -3.30
C VAL A 257 5.74 -16.64 -3.87
N CYS A 258 5.29 -17.65 -3.12
CA CYS A 258 4.17 -18.52 -3.48
C CYS A 258 2.87 -17.71 -3.74
N GLY A 259 2.61 -16.68 -2.93
CA GLY A 259 1.47 -15.79 -3.14
C GLY A 259 1.62 -14.89 -4.37
N TYR A 260 2.84 -14.48 -4.71
CA TYR A 260 3.11 -13.72 -5.94
C TYR A 260 2.91 -14.58 -7.19
N ASP A 261 3.32 -15.85 -7.16
CA ASP A 261 3.09 -16.80 -8.25
C ASP A 261 1.59 -17.01 -8.50
N HIS A 262 0.80 -17.15 -7.43
CA HIS A 262 -0.66 -17.17 -7.52
C HIS A 262 -1.21 -15.90 -8.18
N VAL A 263 -0.73 -14.73 -7.77
CA VAL A 263 -1.16 -13.45 -8.35
C VAL A 263 -0.80 -13.34 -9.83
N LEU A 264 0.39 -13.79 -10.24
CA LEU A 264 0.79 -13.81 -11.65
C LEU A 264 -0.13 -14.71 -12.48
N GLN A 265 -0.53 -15.87 -11.96
CA GLN A 265 -1.47 -16.77 -12.63
C GLN A 265 -2.85 -16.10 -12.83
N VAL A 266 -3.34 -15.35 -11.84
CA VAL A 266 -4.66 -14.68 -11.91
C VAL A 266 -4.62 -13.41 -12.77
N ALA A 267 -3.56 -12.62 -12.66
CA ALA A 267 -3.38 -11.38 -13.42
C ALA A 267 -3.08 -11.66 -14.91
N GLY A 268 -2.42 -12.78 -15.18
CA GLY A 268 -1.98 -13.21 -16.51
C GLY A 268 -0.70 -12.52 -17.00
N ASP A 269 -0.35 -11.36 -16.45
CA ASP A 269 0.83 -10.59 -16.81
C ASP A 269 1.33 -9.74 -15.62
N ALA A 270 2.65 -9.67 -15.43
CA ALA A 270 3.27 -8.88 -14.35
C ALA A 270 3.09 -7.36 -14.53
N SER A 271 2.87 -6.89 -15.76
CA SER A 271 2.48 -5.50 -16.07
C SER A 271 1.10 -5.12 -15.50
N ARG A 272 0.34 -6.08 -14.97
CA ARG A 272 -0.93 -5.84 -14.26
C ARG A 272 -0.81 -6.00 -12.76
N VAL A 273 0.40 -6.17 -12.23
CA VAL A 273 0.63 -6.40 -10.80
C VAL A 273 1.35 -5.22 -10.17
N CYS A 274 0.78 -4.72 -9.08
CA CYS A 274 1.46 -3.83 -8.15
C CYS A 274 1.72 -4.57 -6.85
N VAL A 275 3.00 -4.78 -6.51
CA VAL A 275 3.35 -5.34 -5.20
C VAL A 275 3.28 -4.23 -4.17
N ALA A 276 2.51 -4.43 -3.11
CA ALA A 276 2.32 -3.44 -2.07
C ALA A 276 2.54 -4.04 -0.69
N GLY A 277 2.86 -3.20 0.29
CA GLY A 277 2.90 -3.62 1.67
C GLY A 277 3.15 -2.48 2.63
N ASP A 278 2.98 -2.75 3.92
CA ASP A 278 3.26 -1.78 4.97
C ASP A 278 4.28 -2.32 5.97
N SER A 279 5.17 -1.48 6.49
CA SER A 279 6.07 -1.84 7.59
C SER A 279 6.91 -3.11 7.28
N ALA A 280 6.82 -4.14 8.12
CA ALA A 280 7.41 -5.47 7.90
C ALA A 280 6.94 -6.14 6.59
N GLY A 281 5.71 -5.89 6.14
CA GLY A 281 5.21 -6.40 4.86
C GLY A 281 5.92 -5.75 3.68
N SER A 282 6.33 -4.49 3.78
CA SER A 282 7.23 -3.87 2.80
C SER A 282 8.64 -4.49 2.83
N THR A 283 9.13 -4.96 3.98
CA THR A 283 10.39 -5.72 4.04
C THR A 283 10.28 -6.98 3.20
N LEU A 284 9.18 -7.73 3.33
CA LEU A 284 8.92 -8.92 2.51
C LEU A 284 8.71 -8.58 1.04
N ALA A 285 8.02 -7.48 0.72
CA ALA A 285 7.86 -6.99 -0.65
C ALA A 285 9.21 -6.69 -1.31
N LEU A 286 10.11 -5.98 -0.61
CA LEU A 286 11.46 -5.69 -1.09
C LEU A 286 12.31 -6.97 -1.19
N GLY A 287 12.18 -7.89 -0.24
CA GLY A 287 12.83 -9.20 -0.29
C GLY A 287 12.39 -10.03 -1.49
N LEU A 288 11.10 -10.01 -1.83
CA LEU A 288 10.54 -10.63 -3.04
C LEU A 288 11.18 -10.04 -4.29
N LEU A 289 11.21 -8.71 -4.42
CA LEU A 289 11.82 -8.03 -5.56
C LEU A 289 13.31 -8.37 -5.71
N LEU A 290 14.07 -8.36 -4.61
CA LEU A 290 15.49 -8.74 -4.61
C LEU A 290 15.68 -10.20 -5.04
N LYS A 291 14.81 -11.12 -4.59
CA LYS A 291 14.85 -12.53 -5.01
C LYS A 291 14.58 -12.66 -6.52
N ILE A 292 13.60 -11.92 -7.05
CA ILE A 292 13.31 -11.88 -8.50
C ILE A 292 14.52 -11.35 -9.27
N GLY A 293 15.12 -10.24 -8.81
CA GLY A 293 16.32 -9.66 -9.41
C GLY A 293 17.52 -10.61 -9.43
N ALA A 294 17.73 -11.35 -8.33
CA ALA A 294 18.81 -12.34 -8.23
C ALA A 294 18.58 -13.49 -9.22
N GLN A 295 17.35 -14.00 -9.32
CA GLN A 295 16.98 -15.03 -10.30
C GLN A 295 17.22 -14.57 -11.74
N ALA A 296 16.92 -13.29 -12.05
CA ALA A 296 17.18 -12.72 -13.36
C ALA A 296 18.69 -12.64 -13.66
N GLN A 297 19.51 -12.17 -12.70
CA GLN A 297 20.96 -12.11 -12.87
C GLN A 297 21.60 -13.49 -13.06
N GLU A 298 21.18 -14.49 -12.28
CA GLU A 298 21.63 -15.87 -12.43
C GLU A 298 21.30 -16.45 -13.80
N SER A 299 20.12 -16.13 -14.35
CA SER A 299 19.71 -16.58 -15.69
C SER A 299 20.48 -15.92 -16.84
N CYS A 300 21.02 -14.72 -16.63
CA CYS A 300 21.86 -14.02 -17.61
C CYS A 300 23.35 -14.43 -17.52
N GLY A 301 23.77 -15.03 -16.41
CA GLY A 301 25.12 -15.59 -16.25
C GLY A 301 25.22 -16.99 -16.86
N LEU A 302 26.37 -17.34 -17.47
CA LEU A 302 26.69 -18.70 -17.97
C LEU A 302 26.83 -19.77 -16.84
N GLY A 303 26.27 -19.52 -15.65
CA GLY A 303 26.38 -20.38 -14.48
C GLY A 303 25.24 -21.39 -14.36
N ILE A 304 25.53 -22.52 -13.72
CA ILE A 304 24.51 -23.51 -13.33
C ILE A 304 23.55 -22.83 -12.35
N ARG A 305 22.26 -22.76 -12.70
CA ARG A 305 21.22 -22.25 -11.79
C ARG A 305 21.20 -23.15 -10.55
N MET A 306 21.34 -22.58 -9.36
CA MET A 306 21.17 -23.33 -8.11
C MET A 306 19.69 -23.68 -7.85
N ASP A 307 18.79 -22.99 -8.54
CA ASP A 307 17.33 -23.08 -8.45
C ASP A 307 16.73 -23.37 -9.84
N ALA A 308 16.00 -24.49 -9.97
CA ALA A 308 15.34 -24.90 -11.22
C ALA A 308 14.04 -24.11 -11.53
N SER A 309 13.58 -23.25 -10.62
CA SER A 309 12.34 -22.48 -10.76
C SER A 309 12.40 -21.52 -11.94
N PRO A 310 11.29 -21.26 -12.64
CA PRO A 310 11.26 -20.25 -13.70
C PRO A 310 11.65 -18.86 -13.15
N VAL A 311 12.31 -18.06 -13.99
CA VAL A 311 12.59 -16.65 -13.66
C VAL A 311 11.26 -15.91 -13.58
N ARG A 312 10.96 -15.36 -12.41
CA ARG A 312 9.74 -14.59 -12.22
C ARG A 312 9.89 -13.22 -12.88
N PRO A 313 8.85 -12.70 -13.56
CA PRO A 313 8.87 -11.34 -14.07
C PRO A 313 8.74 -10.31 -12.92
N VAL A 314 9.43 -9.18 -13.06
CA VAL A 314 9.26 -8.03 -12.16
C VAL A 314 7.86 -7.41 -12.35
N PRO A 315 7.21 -6.96 -11.27
CA PRO A 315 5.87 -6.36 -11.35
C PRO A 315 5.91 -5.00 -12.05
N LEU A 316 4.74 -4.49 -12.44
CA LEU A 316 4.61 -3.16 -13.03
C LEU A 316 5.19 -2.10 -12.08
N MET A 317 4.84 -2.13 -10.80
CA MET A 317 5.31 -1.17 -9.81
C MET A 317 5.27 -1.74 -8.39
N ALA A 318 5.88 -1.04 -7.44
CA ALA A 318 5.76 -1.37 -6.02
C ALA A 318 5.30 -0.18 -5.17
N ALA A 319 4.29 -0.38 -4.31
CA ALA A 319 3.71 0.63 -3.43
C ALA A 319 3.99 0.33 -1.95
N LEU A 320 4.90 1.09 -1.34
CA LEU A 320 5.42 0.83 -0.01
C LEU A 320 4.90 1.88 0.99
N ILE A 321 4.32 1.41 2.09
CA ILE A 321 3.83 2.25 3.19
C ILE A 321 4.77 2.08 4.38
N SER A 322 5.47 3.15 4.75
CA SER A 322 6.39 3.18 5.89
C SER A 322 7.33 1.97 5.93
N PRO A 323 8.11 1.72 4.85
CA PRO A 323 8.80 0.44 4.72
C PRO A 323 9.88 0.26 5.79
N TRP A 324 9.90 -0.90 6.44
CA TRP A 324 10.98 -1.28 7.35
C TRP A 324 12.16 -1.83 6.53
N VAL A 325 12.93 -0.92 5.93
CA VAL A 325 13.94 -1.26 4.92
C VAL A 325 15.14 -2.00 5.51
N LYS A 326 15.63 -1.58 6.70
CA LYS A 326 16.68 -2.27 7.45
C LYS A 326 16.15 -2.78 8.78
N LEU A 327 16.31 -4.07 9.05
CA LEU A 327 15.78 -4.70 10.26
C LEU A 327 16.40 -4.12 11.54
N LYS A 328 17.72 -3.88 11.54
CA LYS A 328 18.42 -3.19 12.61
C LYS A 328 19.31 -2.11 12.01
N SER A 329 19.27 -0.92 12.61
CA SER A 329 19.96 0.26 12.12
C SER A 329 20.19 1.22 13.28
N ASP A 330 21.37 1.82 13.32
CA ASP A 330 21.71 2.87 14.29
C ASP A 330 20.97 4.19 13.98
N ALA A 331 20.39 4.31 12.78
CA ALA A 331 19.57 5.45 12.39
C ALA A 331 18.14 5.39 12.96
N HIS A 332 17.69 4.23 13.46
CA HIS A 332 16.41 4.12 14.16
C HIS A 332 16.48 4.89 15.48
N TYR A 333 15.67 5.94 15.59
CA TYR A 333 15.66 6.83 16.75
C TYR A 333 14.37 6.65 17.57
N PRO A 334 14.41 6.85 18.90
CA PRO A 334 13.21 6.84 19.72
C PRO A 334 12.39 8.12 19.45
N SER A 335 11.31 7.99 18.69
CA SER A 335 10.37 9.09 18.47
C SER A 335 9.42 9.25 19.67
N GLU A 336 9.13 10.48 20.08
CA GLU A 336 8.12 10.77 21.11
C GLU A 336 6.69 10.69 20.57
N MET A 337 6.54 10.73 19.23
CA MET A 337 5.24 10.77 18.55
C MET A 337 4.87 9.43 17.92
N ASP A 338 5.84 8.74 17.34
CA ASP A 338 5.60 7.43 16.76
C ASP A 338 5.21 6.40 17.84
N TYR A 339 4.40 5.41 17.47
CA TYR A 339 4.03 4.34 18.40
C TYR A 339 5.03 3.18 18.42
N LEU A 340 6.00 3.18 17.50
CA LEU A 340 7.07 2.21 17.45
C LEU A 340 8.19 2.54 18.45
N ASP A 341 8.72 1.50 19.07
CA ASP A 341 9.86 1.56 20.00
C ASP A 341 11.05 0.79 19.36
N PRO A 342 12.20 1.45 19.11
CA PRO A 342 13.34 0.81 18.44
C PRO A 342 13.81 -0.48 19.12
N GLN A 343 13.82 -0.52 20.46
CA GLN A 343 14.26 -1.71 21.19
C GLN A 343 13.28 -2.87 21.02
N THR A 344 11.97 -2.61 21.02
CA THR A 344 10.96 -3.63 20.69
C THR A 344 11.10 -4.10 19.23
N LEU A 345 11.30 -3.19 18.29
CA LEU A 345 11.50 -3.54 16.87
C LEU A 345 12.68 -4.49 16.68
N TRP A 346 13.81 -4.24 17.36
CA TRP A 346 14.97 -5.13 17.28
C TRP A 346 14.67 -6.54 17.81
N LYS A 347 13.76 -6.69 18.78
CA LYS A 347 13.31 -8.02 19.22
C LYS A 347 12.51 -8.73 18.14
N TYR A 348 11.63 -8.02 17.43
CA TYR A 348 10.89 -8.58 16.30
C TYR A 348 11.82 -8.96 15.15
N ALA A 349 12.78 -8.09 14.83
CA ALA A 349 13.79 -8.35 13.83
C ALA A 349 14.63 -9.60 14.16
N HIS A 350 15.05 -9.75 15.42
CA HIS A 350 15.78 -10.92 15.87
C HIS A 350 14.92 -12.19 15.81
N ALA A 351 13.67 -12.13 16.23
CA ALA A 351 12.77 -13.28 16.19
C ALA A 351 12.43 -13.72 14.75
N TYR A 352 12.39 -12.78 13.81
CA TYR A 352 12.21 -13.03 12.38
C TYR A 352 13.48 -13.57 11.71
N ALA A 353 14.59 -12.84 11.75
CA ALA A 353 15.77 -13.14 10.94
C ALA A 353 16.84 -13.97 11.66
N GLY A 354 16.82 -14.00 13.00
CA GLY A 354 17.94 -14.49 13.80
C GLY A 354 19.18 -13.59 13.69
N GLU A 355 20.19 -13.84 14.55
CA GLU A 355 21.43 -13.03 14.58
C GLU A 355 22.19 -13.03 13.25
N SER A 356 22.19 -14.15 12.53
CA SER A 356 22.95 -14.28 11.28
C SER A 356 22.43 -13.40 10.16
N MET A 357 21.11 -13.25 10.04
CA MET A 357 20.48 -12.51 8.93
C MET A 357 20.00 -11.10 9.31
N LEU A 358 20.13 -10.70 10.58
CA LEU A 358 19.60 -9.44 11.10
C LEU A 358 20.06 -8.19 10.33
N ASN A 359 21.30 -8.18 9.86
CA ASN A 359 21.88 -7.08 9.08
C ASN A 359 22.24 -7.47 7.65
N GLN A 360 21.77 -8.64 7.18
CA GLN A 360 22.15 -9.18 5.87
C GLN A 360 20.97 -9.17 4.90
N TYR A 361 21.26 -8.92 3.62
CA TYR A 361 20.31 -9.19 2.56
C TYR A 361 20.15 -10.72 2.40
N PRO A 362 18.96 -11.23 2.01
CA PRO A 362 17.75 -10.48 1.68
C PRO A 362 16.79 -10.28 2.86
N ALA A 363 17.07 -10.82 4.06
CA ALA A 363 16.18 -10.68 5.22
C ALA A 363 16.05 -9.20 5.69
N SER A 364 17.12 -8.43 5.57
CA SER A 364 17.18 -6.97 5.71
C SER A 364 17.49 -6.35 4.34
N PRO A 365 16.48 -6.08 3.49
CA PRO A 365 16.67 -5.68 2.09
C PRO A 365 17.56 -4.43 1.94
N GLY A 366 17.39 -3.44 2.82
CA GLY A 366 18.16 -2.21 2.83
C GLY A 366 19.65 -2.38 3.12
N SER A 367 20.09 -3.57 3.53
CA SER A 367 21.51 -3.93 3.67
C SER A 367 22.14 -4.37 2.34
N CYS A 368 21.36 -4.52 1.26
CA CYS A 368 21.90 -4.85 -0.06
C CYS A 368 22.66 -3.65 -0.64
N THR A 369 23.95 -3.86 -0.91
CA THR A 369 24.85 -2.85 -1.50
C THR A 369 25.12 -3.07 -2.99
N ASP A 370 24.47 -4.05 -3.61
CA ASP A 370 24.64 -4.36 -5.04
C ASP A 370 23.66 -3.55 -5.89
N ASP A 371 24.16 -2.48 -6.51
CA ASP A 371 23.39 -1.63 -7.41
C ASP A 371 22.87 -2.37 -8.65
N LYS A 372 23.57 -3.39 -9.15
CA LYS A 372 23.10 -4.18 -10.30
C LYS A 372 21.93 -5.05 -9.89
N LEU A 373 21.98 -5.63 -8.69
CA LEU A 373 20.87 -6.42 -8.14
C LEU A 373 19.65 -5.52 -7.91
N TRP A 374 19.82 -4.34 -7.33
CA TRP A 374 18.72 -3.37 -7.16
C TRP A 374 18.10 -2.94 -8.49
N LYS A 375 18.91 -2.77 -9.54
CA LYS A 375 18.39 -2.50 -10.90
C LYS A 375 17.63 -3.68 -11.48
N ALA A 376 18.13 -4.91 -11.29
CA ALA A 376 17.44 -6.12 -11.75
C ALA A 376 16.13 -6.38 -10.97
N ALA A 377 16.07 -5.97 -9.71
CA ALA A 377 14.91 -6.06 -8.83
C ALA A 377 13.90 -4.91 -9.02
N ALA A 378 14.27 -3.86 -9.76
CA ALA A 378 13.43 -2.67 -9.91
C ALA A 378 12.13 -3.00 -10.65
N PRO A 379 10.95 -2.58 -10.14
CA PRO A 379 9.71 -2.67 -10.88
C PRO A 379 9.76 -1.85 -12.17
N GLN A 380 8.94 -2.22 -13.15
CA GLN A 380 8.95 -1.63 -14.50
C GLN A 380 8.76 -0.09 -14.48
N CYS A 381 7.83 0.38 -13.65
CA CYS A 381 7.49 1.78 -13.41
C CYS A 381 8.04 2.32 -12.07
N GLY A 382 8.95 1.59 -11.42
CA GLY A 382 9.57 2.01 -10.17
C GLY A 382 8.69 1.91 -8.92
N TYR A 383 8.97 2.77 -7.94
CA TYR A 383 8.40 2.69 -6.59
C TYR A 383 7.48 3.87 -6.27
N ILE A 384 6.44 3.62 -5.49
CA ILE A 384 5.65 4.64 -4.79
C ILE A 384 5.88 4.44 -3.29
N VAL A 385 6.43 5.43 -2.59
CA VAL A 385 6.78 5.33 -1.17
C VAL A 385 6.04 6.40 -0.36
N VAL A 386 5.28 5.97 0.64
CA VAL A 386 4.54 6.87 1.53
C VAL A 386 5.01 6.63 2.96
N PHE A 387 5.41 7.67 3.69
CA PHE A 387 5.89 7.53 5.07
C PHE A 387 5.66 8.80 5.89
N GLY A 388 5.75 8.68 7.21
CA GLY A 388 5.68 9.80 8.14
C GLY A 388 7.05 10.42 8.40
N GLU A 389 7.10 11.73 8.57
CA GLU A 389 8.35 12.44 8.91
C GLU A 389 8.96 11.99 10.24
N VAL A 390 8.14 11.78 11.26
CA VAL A 390 8.58 11.54 12.64
C VAL A 390 8.56 10.06 13.02
N GLU A 391 8.47 9.17 12.03
CA GLU A 391 8.48 7.72 12.26
C GLU A 391 9.91 7.18 12.42
N VAL A 392 10.05 6.09 13.17
CA VAL A 392 11.34 5.45 13.49
C VAL A 392 12.15 5.09 12.25
N PHE A 393 11.48 4.73 11.15
CA PHE A 393 12.11 4.27 9.91
C PHE A 393 12.47 5.39 8.93
N ALA A 394 12.03 6.63 9.15
CA ALA A 394 12.17 7.72 8.18
C ALA A 394 13.61 7.87 7.62
N PRO A 395 14.69 7.82 8.42
CA PRO A 395 16.06 7.95 7.89
C PRO A 395 16.46 6.84 6.92
N ASP A 396 16.10 5.59 7.20
CA ASP A 396 16.41 4.46 6.32
C ASP A 396 15.52 4.43 5.08
N ILE A 397 14.28 4.92 5.19
CA ILE A 397 13.38 5.12 4.04
C ILE A 397 13.97 6.17 3.09
N GLU A 398 14.43 7.31 3.61
CA GLU A 398 15.07 8.37 2.82
C GLU A 398 16.36 7.91 2.16
N SER A 399 17.17 7.13 2.89
CA SER A 399 18.38 6.50 2.34
C SER A 399 18.06 5.53 1.21
N PHE A 400 17.02 4.70 1.37
CA PHE A 400 16.53 3.79 0.32
C PHE A 400 16.05 4.55 -0.91
N ILE A 401 15.22 5.59 -0.75
CA ILE A 401 14.73 6.43 -1.86
C ILE A 401 15.93 7.03 -2.63
N SER A 402 16.90 7.57 -1.90
CA SER A 402 18.11 8.14 -2.48
C SER A 402 18.95 7.10 -3.22
N CYS A 403 19.02 5.87 -2.70
CA CYS A 403 19.69 4.75 -3.35
C CYS A 403 19.02 4.39 -4.69
N GLN A 404 17.70 4.22 -4.70
CA GLN A 404 16.96 3.86 -5.91
C GLN A 404 17.01 4.98 -6.96
N ALA A 405 16.92 6.24 -6.55
CA ALA A 405 17.07 7.38 -7.45
C ALA A 405 18.47 7.44 -8.10
N ARG A 406 19.54 7.19 -7.32
CA ARG A 406 20.92 7.08 -7.87
C ARG A 406 21.06 5.94 -8.86
N ASN A 407 20.30 4.86 -8.66
CA ASN A 407 20.22 3.74 -9.58
C ASN A 407 19.35 3.99 -10.82
N GLY A 408 18.82 5.21 -10.99
CA GLY A 408 18.00 5.59 -12.14
C GLY A 408 16.59 5.01 -12.11
N VAL A 409 16.14 4.50 -10.96
CA VAL A 409 14.78 4.00 -10.77
C VAL A 409 13.87 5.16 -10.38
N ASP A 410 12.71 5.27 -11.01
CA ASP A 410 11.72 6.30 -10.65
C ASP A 410 11.12 6.00 -9.27
N VAL A 411 11.04 7.02 -8.42
CA VAL A 411 10.48 6.91 -7.07
C VAL A 411 9.53 8.08 -6.83
N LYS A 412 8.25 7.79 -6.63
CA LYS A 412 7.24 8.77 -6.22
C LYS A 412 7.08 8.74 -4.72
N THR A 413 7.25 9.87 -4.06
CA THR A 413 7.27 9.93 -2.60
C THR A 413 6.19 10.85 -2.04
N LEU A 414 5.51 10.40 -0.98
CA LEU A 414 4.70 11.25 -0.11
C LEU A 414 5.21 11.12 1.33
N ARG A 415 5.99 12.12 1.78
CA ARG A 415 6.34 12.29 3.19
C ARG A 415 5.24 13.14 3.84
N PHE A 416 4.65 12.64 4.92
CA PHE A 416 3.65 13.39 5.68
C PHE A 416 4.31 14.08 6.87
N ASP A 417 4.27 15.40 6.87
CA ASP A 417 4.88 16.24 7.92
C ASP A 417 4.20 15.97 9.27
N GLY A 418 5.02 15.75 10.31
CA GLY A 418 4.54 15.27 11.61
C GLY A 418 3.88 13.88 11.59
N GLY A 419 3.97 13.14 10.49
CA GLY A 419 3.38 11.82 10.32
C GLY A 419 4.07 10.73 11.13
N ILE A 420 3.26 9.82 11.67
CA ILE A 420 3.70 8.62 12.39
C ILE A 420 3.83 7.42 11.45
N HIS A 421 4.32 6.30 11.98
CA HIS A 421 4.44 5.06 11.23
C HIS A 421 3.10 4.58 10.68
N ALA A 422 3.10 4.06 9.45
CA ALA A 422 1.96 3.52 8.72
C ALA A 422 0.72 4.43 8.77
N TRP A 423 0.93 5.75 8.75
CA TRP A 423 -0.16 6.72 8.88
C TRP A 423 -1.30 6.54 7.86
N PRO A 424 -1.12 6.06 6.60
CA PRO A 424 -2.25 5.82 5.69
C PRO A 424 -3.19 4.72 6.21
N VAL A 425 -2.63 3.68 6.83
CA VAL A 425 -3.40 2.60 7.44
C VAL A 425 -4.09 3.12 8.70
N ALA A 426 -3.34 3.77 9.60
CA ALA A 426 -3.89 4.30 10.84
C ALA A 426 -5.02 5.32 10.58
N SER A 427 -4.75 6.32 9.73
CA SER A 427 -5.66 7.41 9.43
C SER A 427 -7.00 6.91 8.89
N LEU A 428 -7.03 5.89 8.03
CA LEU A 428 -8.27 5.29 7.52
C LEU A 428 -9.26 4.95 8.65
N PHE A 429 -8.75 4.43 9.76
CA PHE A 429 -9.57 4.05 10.91
C PHE A 429 -9.83 5.20 11.87
N ILE A 430 -8.81 6.03 12.17
CA ILE A 430 -8.89 6.95 13.32
C ILE A 430 -9.20 8.40 12.96
N SER A 431 -8.84 8.86 11.76
CA SER A 431 -8.93 10.30 11.45
C SER A 431 -10.36 10.77 11.28
N ARG A 432 -10.69 11.96 11.78
CA ARG A 432 -12.09 12.45 11.76
C ARG A 432 -12.67 12.71 10.37
N THR A 433 -11.89 13.33 9.48
CA THR A 433 -12.38 13.80 8.18
C THR A 433 -12.10 12.77 7.09
N VAL A 434 -13.04 12.60 6.16
CA VAL A 434 -12.89 11.67 5.03
C VAL A 434 -11.61 11.96 4.24
N ASP A 435 -11.27 13.23 4.04
CA ASP A 435 -10.06 13.58 3.30
C ASP A 435 -8.79 13.16 4.00
N ARG A 436 -8.66 13.38 5.33
CA ARG A 436 -7.47 12.94 6.07
C ARG A 436 -7.37 11.41 6.15
N ARG A 437 -8.50 10.72 6.26
CA ARG A 437 -8.56 9.25 6.26
C ARG A 437 -8.11 8.62 4.95
N LEU A 438 -8.43 9.26 3.84
CA LEU A 438 -8.20 8.71 2.51
C LEU A 438 -7.00 9.33 1.81
N GLN A 439 -6.38 10.35 2.38
CA GLN A 439 -5.28 11.09 1.76
C GLN A 439 -4.18 10.15 1.24
N GLY A 440 -3.68 9.26 2.08
CA GLY A 440 -2.61 8.34 1.70
C GLY A 440 -3.06 7.33 0.63
N LEU A 441 -4.23 6.73 0.79
CA LEU A 441 -4.77 5.76 -0.18
C LEU A 441 -5.13 6.40 -1.53
N ARG A 442 -5.71 7.61 -1.54
CA ARG A 442 -5.99 8.38 -2.77
C ARG A 442 -4.72 8.75 -3.49
N TYR A 443 -3.68 9.16 -2.75
CA TYR A 443 -2.37 9.42 -3.33
C TYR A 443 -1.82 8.15 -4.00
N LEU A 444 -1.83 7.01 -3.28
CA LEU A 444 -1.37 5.73 -3.80
C LEU A 444 -2.14 5.31 -5.05
N ALA A 445 -3.47 5.22 -4.98
CA ALA A 445 -4.31 4.84 -6.13
C ALA A 445 -4.14 5.80 -7.32
N GLY A 446 -4.01 7.10 -7.06
CA GLY A 446 -3.75 8.11 -8.09
C GLY A 446 -2.38 7.94 -8.76
N GLN A 447 -1.31 7.66 -7.99
CA GLN A 447 0.00 7.37 -8.58
C GLN A 447 0.00 6.07 -9.37
N ILE A 448 -0.64 5.02 -8.86
CA ILE A 448 -0.78 3.75 -9.58
C ILE A 448 -1.47 3.95 -10.93
N SER A 449 -2.60 4.68 -10.95
CA SER A 449 -3.31 5.00 -12.19
C SER A 449 -2.46 5.81 -13.17
N ARG A 450 -1.72 6.82 -12.67
CA ARG A 450 -0.81 7.62 -13.52
C ARG A 450 0.30 6.79 -14.14
N LEU A 451 0.97 5.96 -13.34
CA LEU A 451 2.08 5.12 -13.80
C LEU A 451 1.59 4.07 -14.80
N ALA A 452 0.49 3.37 -14.50
CA ALA A 452 -0.10 2.39 -15.41
C ALA A 452 -0.50 2.99 -16.77
N LYS A 453 -1.07 4.21 -16.79
CA LYS A 453 -1.39 4.91 -18.04
C LYS A 453 -0.15 5.36 -18.80
N SER A 454 0.89 5.80 -18.10
CA SER A 454 2.13 6.23 -18.74
C SER A 454 2.86 5.07 -19.43
N ASP A 455 2.84 3.88 -18.83
CA ASP A 455 3.40 2.67 -19.41
C ASP A 455 2.61 2.22 -20.65
N ALA A 456 1.27 2.19 -20.56
CA ALA A 456 0.41 1.91 -21.70
C ALA A 456 0.64 2.89 -22.87
N ALA A 457 0.87 4.17 -22.58
CA ALA A 457 1.20 5.17 -23.60
C ALA A 457 2.56 4.91 -24.27
N VAL A 458 3.57 4.52 -23.49
CA VAL A 458 4.91 4.12 -24.01
C VAL A 458 4.80 2.88 -24.89
N VAL A 459 4.05 1.86 -24.47
CA VAL A 459 3.82 0.63 -25.25
C VAL A 459 3.04 0.93 -26.54
N SER A 460 2.10 1.88 -26.52
CA SER A 460 1.30 2.27 -27.70
C SER A 460 1.99 3.24 -28.68
N GLY A 461 3.23 3.67 -28.39
CA GLY A 461 4.02 4.52 -29.30
C GLY A 461 3.58 6.00 -29.36
N ALA A 462 2.78 6.48 -28.41
CA ALA A 462 2.37 7.89 -28.35
C ALA A 462 3.55 8.77 -27.89
N ALA A 463 3.99 9.70 -28.73
CA ALA A 463 5.10 10.60 -28.47
C ALA A 463 4.84 11.49 -27.22
N LYS A 464 5.84 11.58 -26.34
CA LYS A 464 5.82 12.41 -25.13
C LYS A 464 5.74 13.90 -25.48
N GLU A 465 4.65 14.57 -25.13
CA GLU A 465 4.70 15.98 -24.77
C GLU A 465 5.20 16.07 -23.32
N ALA A 466 6.41 16.59 -23.14
CA ALA A 466 7.00 16.78 -21.82
C ALA A 466 6.24 17.89 -21.06
N LEU A 467 5.46 17.50 -20.06
CA LEU A 467 4.82 18.45 -19.14
C LEU A 467 5.82 18.88 -18.04
N ARG A 468 5.96 20.19 -17.86
CA ARG A 468 6.89 20.84 -16.91
C ARG A 468 6.47 20.62 -15.45
N LEU A 469 7.48 20.67 -14.58
CA LEU A 469 7.47 20.24 -13.18
C LEU A 469 7.16 21.40 -12.21
N ASP A 470 6.19 22.25 -12.55
CA ASP A 470 5.85 23.49 -11.81
C ASP A 470 4.37 23.61 -11.42
N GLN A 471 3.60 22.51 -11.41
CA GLN A 471 2.19 22.50 -10.94
C GLN A 471 1.87 21.42 -9.90
N VAL A 472 2.71 21.29 -8.87
CA VAL A 472 2.25 20.70 -7.60
C VAL A 472 2.06 21.85 -6.62
N ASP A 473 0.80 22.22 -6.48
CA ASP A 473 0.30 23.17 -5.50
C ASP A 473 0.67 22.71 -4.08
N ARG A 474 1.36 23.57 -3.33
CA ARG A 474 1.72 23.33 -1.93
C ARG A 474 0.63 23.77 -0.95
N HIS A 475 -0.52 24.24 -1.43
CA HIS A 475 -1.65 24.63 -0.59
C HIS A 475 -2.99 24.34 -1.27
N ALA A 476 -3.42 23.08 -1.25
CA ALA A 476 -4.82 22.75 -1.51
C ALA A 476 -5.21 21.51 -0.71
N LEU A 477 -5.58 21.72 0.56
CA LEU A 477 -6.50 20.94 1.40
C LEU A 477 -6.49 21.58 2.80
N ALA A 478 -6.85 22.86 2.84
CA ALA A 478 -7.20 23.58 4.05
C ALA A 478 -8.27 24.60 3.68
N GLU A 479 -9.48 24.12 3.43
CA GLU A 479 -10.76 24.79 3.70
C GLU A 479 -11.89 23.74 3.74
#